data_AF-A0A7X3BWT7-F1
#
_entry.id   AF-A0A7X3BWT7-F1
#
_cell.length_a   1.000
_cell.length_b   1.000
_cell.length_c   1.000
_cell.angle_alpha   90.00
_cell.angle_beta   90.00
_cell.angle_gamma   90.00
#
_symmetry.space_group_name_H-M   'P 1'
#
loop_
_entity.id
_entity.type
_entity.pdbx_description
1 polymer ?
#
loop_
_entity_poly.entity_id
_entity_poly.type
_entity_poly.pdbx_seq_one_letter_code
_entity_poly.pdbx_strand_id
1 'polypeptide(L)'
;NGAMATGWLQYNGSWYYLNSNGAMATGWLQYNGSWYYLNSNGAMATGWAKVNGSWYYLNANGSMATGWVKDGDTWYYLEASGAMKASQWFKVSDKWYYVNGLGALAVNTTVDGYTVNENGEWV
;
A
#
# COMPACT_ATOMS: atom_id res chain seq x y z
N ASN A 1 -17.13 34.75 8.90
CA ASN A 1 -15.71 34.87 8.51
C ASN A 1 -15.29 33.61 7.79
N GLY A 2 -15.42 33.57 6.46
CA GLY A 2 -15.13 32.39 5.63
C GLY A 2 -13.68 32.37 5.18
N ALA A 3 -12.75 32.07 6.08
CA ALA A 3 -11.37 31.82 5.68
C ALA A 3 -11.32 30.51 4.87
N MET A 4 -10.70 30.57 3.69
CA MET A 4 -10.49 29.39 2.84
C MET A 4 -9.62 28.37 3.59
N ALA A 5 -10.13 27.14 3.74
CA ALA A 5 -9.37 26.05 4.33
C ALA A 5 -8.38 25.47 3.30
N THR A 6 -7.18 25.13 3.76
CA THR A 6 -6.12 24.47 2.98
C THR A 6 -5.45 23.39 3.82
N GLY A 7 -4.76 22.46 3.17
CA GLY A 7 -4.11 21.32 3.81
C GLY A 7 -5.10 20.22 4.21
N TRP A 8 -4.70 19.42 5.20
CA TRP A 8 -5.51 18.33 5.72
C TRP A 8 -6.75 18.85 6.45
N LEU A 9 -7.91 18.33 6.08
CA LEU A 9 -9.20 18.63 6.66
C LEU A 9 -9.90 17.34 7.06
N GLN A 10 -10.31 17.23 8.31
CA GLN A 10 -11.19 16.14 8.74
C GLN A 10 -12.64 16.60 8.68
N TYR A 11 -13.49 15.83 8.00
CA TYR A 11 -14.91 16.11 7.85
C TYR A 11 -15.72 14.82 7.86
N ASN A 12 -16.76 14.75 8.71
CA ASN A 12 -17.62 13.56 8.89
C ASN A 12 -16.83 12.24 9.04
N GLY A 13 -15.75 12.26 9.81
CA GLY A 13 -14.92 11.09 10.09
C GLY A 13 -13.97 10.68 8.95
N SER A 14 -13.94 11.41 7.84
CA SER A 14 -13.00 11.19 6.72
C SER A 14 -11.98 12.32 6.61
N TRP A 15 -10.79 11.99 6.13
CA TRP A 15 -9.75 12.98 5.83
C TRP A 15 -9.79 13.38 4.37
N TYR A 16 -9.60 14.67 4.12
CA TYR A 16 -9.52 15.29 2.80
C TYR A 16 -8.27 16.16 2.75
N TYR A 17 -7.78 16.44 1.55
CA TYR A 17 -6.71 17.40 1.36
C TYR A 17 -7.19 18.54 0.47
N LEU A 18 -7.10 19.78 0.95
CA LEU A 18 -7.40 20.98 0.19
C LEU A 18 -6.09 21.60 -0.30
N ASN A 19 -5.97 21.77 -1.60
CA ASN A 19 -4.81 22.41 -2.22
C ASN A 19 -4.68 23.88 -1.78
N SER A 20 -3.57 24.52 -2.13
CA SER A 20 -3.32 25.93 -1.77
C SER A 20 -4.37 26.92 -2.28
N ASN A 21 -5.11 26.55 -3.33
CA ASN A 21 -6.24 27.31 -3.88
C ASN A 21 -7.61 26.89 -3.29
N GLY A 22 -7.62 26.07 -2.24
CA GLY A 22 -8.84 25.56 -1.60
C GLY A 22 -9.53 24.42 -2.34
N ALA A 23 -9.06 24.02 -3.53
CA ALA A 23 -9.65 22.91 -4.27
C ALA A 23 -9.32 21.56 -3.61
N MET A 24 -10.32 20.69 -3.48
CA MET A 24 -10.13 19.33 -2.97
C MET A 24 -9.27 18.50 -3.91
N ALA A 25 -8.25 17.84 -3.35
CA ALA A 25 -7.39 16.92 -4.08
C ALA A 25 -8.03 15.53 -4.21
N THR A 26 -7.70 14.85 -5.31
CA THR A 26 -8.06 13.46 -5.60
C THR A 26 -6.85 12.76 -6.22
N GLY A 27 -6.77 11.45 -6.12
CA GLY A 27 -5.65 10.65 -6.60
C GLY A 27 -4.47 10.64 -5.63
N TRP A 28 -3.27 10.38 -6.17
CA TRP A 28 -2.05 10.33 -5.37
C TRP A 28 -1.62 11.72 -4.91
N LEU A 29 -1.32 11.83 -3.62
CA LEU A 29 -0.79 13.04 -2.97
C LEU A 29 0.53 12.69 -2.28
N GLN A 30 1.57 13.46 -2.59
CA GLN A 30 2.79 13.43 -1.79
C GLN A 30 2.74 14.57 -0.77
N TYR A 31 2.88 14.22 0.52
CA TYR A 31 2.85 15.19 1.61
C TYR A 31 3.85 14.78 2.70
N ASN A 32 4.75 15.69 3.08
CA ASN A 32 5.79 15.47 4.09
C ASN A 32 6.57 14.15 3.91
N GLY A 33 6.97 13.85 2.68
CA GLY A 33 7.75 12.66 2.35
C GLY A 33 6.97 11.34 2.33
N SER A 34 5.66 11.37 2.58
CA SER A 34 4.77 10.20 2.48
C SER A 34 3.81 10.34 1.30
N TRP A 35 3.41 9.21 0.74
CA TRP A 35 2.34 9.15 -0.25
C TRP A 35 1.00 8.81 0.40
N TYR A 36 -0.07 9.41 -0.10
CA TYR A 36 -1.45 9.20 0.31
C TYR A 36 -2.29 9.02 -0.95
N TYR A 37 -3.38 8.27 -0.85
CA TYR A 37 -4.34 8.16 -1.94
C TYR A 37 -5.68 8.78 -1.52
N LEU A 38 -6.13 9.78 -2.26
CA LEU A 38 -7.43 10.41 -2.08
C LEU A 38 -8.37 9.79 -3.12
N ASN A 39 -9.47 9.20 -2.68
CA ASN A 39 -10.44 8.59 -3.59
C ASN A 39 -11.05 9.64 -4.54
N SER A 40 -11.84 9.20 -5.51
CA SER A 40 -12.51 10.10 -6.47
C SER A 40 -13.44 11.12 -5.79
N ASN A 41 -13.96 10.80 -4.61
CA ASN A 41 -14.75 11.72 -3.77
C ASN A 41 -13.88 12.56 -2.81
N GLY A 42 -12.55 12.48 -2.91
CA GLY A 42 -11.56 13.18 -2.09
C GLY A 42 -11.27 12.57 -0.73
N ALA A 43 -12.04 11.56 -0.28
CA ALA A 43 -11.79 10.91 0.99
C ALA A 43 -10.49 10.10 0.93
N MET A 44 -9.60 10.30 1.89
CA MET A 44 -8.36 9.57 2.03
C MET A 44 -8.62 8.08 2.22
N ALA A 45 -7.94 7.25 1.42
CA ALA A 45 -8.00 5.80 1.52
C ALA A 45 -7.10 5.27 2.65
N THR A 46 -7.53 4.17 3.25
CA THR A 46 -6.78 3.33 4.19
C THR A 46 -6.99 1.87 3.81
N GLY A 47 -6.07 1.00 4.16
CA GLY A 47 -6.07 -0.41 3.76
C GLY A 47 -5.68 -0.60 2.29
N TRP A 48 -6.17 -1.69 1.69
CA TRP A 48 -5.88 -2.04 0.31
C TRP A 48 -6.62 -1.12 -0.68
N ALA A 49 -5.86 -0.55 -1.62
CA ALA A 49 -6.40 0.22 -2.75
C ALA A 49 -5.86 -0.30 -4.07
N LYS A 50 -6.75 -0.52 -5.05
CA LYS A 50 -6.37 -0.89 -6.42
C LYS A 50 -6.38 0.35 -7.30
N VAL A 51 -5.22 0.75 -7.80
CA VAL A 51 -5.04 1.96 -8.61
C VAL A 51 -4.32 1.58 -9.89
N ASN A 52 -4.91 1.88 -11.05
CA ASN A 52 -4.35 1.60 -12.37
C ASN A 52 -3.87 0.14 -12.56
N GLY A 53 -4.60 -0.82 -12.00
CA GLY A 53 -4.30 -2.25 -12.13
C GLY A 53 -3.40 -2.82 -11.02
N SER A 54 -2.69 -1.98 -10.27
CA SER A 54 -1.80 -2.40 -9.17
C SER A 54 -2.46 -2.23 -7.81
N TRP A 55 -2.14 -3.11 -6.87
CA TRP A 55 -2.55 -3.00 -5.47
C TRP A 55 -1.52 -2.21 -4.66
N TYR A 56 -2.00 -1.40 -3.74
CA TYR A 56 -1.23 -0.61 -2.79
C TYR A 56 -1.84 -0.78 -1.40
N TYR A 57 -1.02 -0.66 -0.36
CA TYR A 57 -1.49 -0.66 1.02
C TYR A 57 -1.28 0.71 1.65
N LEU A 58 -2.35 1.31 2.17
CA LEU A 58 -2.33 2.57 2.88
C LEU A 58 -2.50 2.26 4.38
N ASN A 59 -1.55 2.66 5.20
CA ASN A 59 -1.62 2.47 6.65
C ASN A 59 -2.86 3.16 7.25
N ALA A 60 -3.16 2.90 8.53
CA ALA A 60 -4.30 3.51 9.21
C ALA A 60 -4.27 5.05 9.22
N ASN A 61 -3.08 5.66 9.17
CA ASN A 61 -2.90 7.10 9.03
C ASN A 61 -2.92 7.60 7.57
N GLY A 62 -3.19 6.73 6.61
CA GLY A 62 -3.23 7.00 5.17
C GLY A 62 -1.89 6.94 4.45
N SER A 63 -0.76 6.82 5.15
CA SER A 63 0.54 6.77 4.49
C SER A 63 0.71 5.45 3.73
N MET A 64 1.19 5.52 2.49
CA MET A 64 1.45 4.36 1.66
C MET A 64 2.60 3.53 2.24
N ALA A 65 2.37 2.22 2.42
CA ALA A 65 3.39 1.28 2.86
C ALA A 65 4.30 0.84 1.70
N THR A 66 5.54 0.50 2.05
CA THR A 66 6.52 -0.16 1.19
C THR A 66 7.18 -1.30 1.97
N GLY A 67 7.76 -2.27 1.28
CA GLY A 67 8.35 -3.45 1.90
C GLY A 67 7.30 -4.45 2.39
N TRP A 68 7.61 -5.14 3.49
CA TRP A 68 6.74 -6.17 4.06
C TRP A 68 5.53 -5.58 4.78
N VAL A 69 4.34 -6.09 4.45
CA VAL A 69 3.08 -5.77 5.15
C VAL A 69 2.43 -7.08 5.58
N LYS A 70 2.03 -7.15 6.85
CA LYS A 70 1.20 -8.24 7.37
C LYS A 70 -0.24 -7.77 7.50
N ASP A 71 -1.15 -8.45 6.82
CA ASP A 71 -2.60 -8.20 6.92
C ASP A 71 -3.29 -9.49 7.34
N GLY A 72 -3.89 -9.48 8.54
CA GLY A 72 -4.29 -10.69 9.25
C GLY A 72 -3.09 -11.64 9.46
N ASP A 73 -3.22 -12.87 8.97
CA ASP A 73 -2.17 -13.89 9.04
C ASP A 73 -1.31 -13.96 7.77
N THR A 74 -1.58 -13.11 6.77
CA THR A 74 -0.93 -13.18 5.46
C THR A 74 0.10 -12.07 5.31
N TRP A 75 1.29 -12.42 4.79
CA TRP A 75 2.33 -11.47 4.42
C TRP A 75 2.26 -11.11 2.94
N TYR A 76 2.55 -9.84 2.66
CA TYR A 76 2.60 -9.24 1.33
C TYR A 76 3.87 -8.41 1.21
N TYR A 77 4.32 -8.18 -0.03
CA TYR A 77 5.46 -7.32 -0.31
C TYR A 77 5.11 -6.21 -1.29
N LEU A 78 5.34 -4.97 -0.87
CA LEU A 78 5.11 -3.75 -1.63
C LEU A 78 6.47 -3.24 -2.12
N GLU A 79 6.58 -2.95 -3.42
CA GLU A 79 7.79 -2.37 -4.01
C GLU A 79 8.06 -0.96 -3.48
N ALA A 80 9.21 -0.37 -3.82
CA ALA A 80 9.51 1.01 -3.44
C ALA A 80 8.50 2.03 -4.01
N SER A 81 7.85 1.68 -5.13
CA SER A 81 6.73 2.43 -5.73
C SER A 81 5.42 2.26 -4.97
N GLY A 82 5.36 1.36 -3.99
CA GLY A 82 4.15 0.94 -3.27
C GLY A 82 3.34 -0.14 -3.98
N ALA A 83 3.68 -0.51 -5.22
CA ALA A 83 2.96 -1.54 -5.95
C ALA A 83 3.20 -2.92 -5.32
N MET A 84 2.15 -3.69 -5.08
CA MET A 84 2.23 -5.03 -4.54
C MET A 84 2.79 -6.01 -5.56
N LYS A 85 3.77 -6.82 -5.16
CA LYS A 85 4.23 -7.98 -5.95
C LYS A 85 3.15 -9.06 -5.97
N ALA A 86 3.00 -9.71 -7.12
CA ALA A 86 2.11 -10.86 -7.30
C ALA A 86 2.69 -11.83 -8.35
N SER A 87 2.39 -13.12 -8.20
CA SER A 87 2.77 -14.21 -9.10
C SER A 87 4.25 -14.22 -9.48
N GLN A 88 5.16 -14.05 -8.51
CA GLN A 88 6.59 -13.95 -8.82
C GLN A 88 7.48 -14.34 -7.65
N TRP A 89 8.67 -14.83 -8.00
CA TRP A 89 9.82 -14.90 -7.12
C TRP A 89 10.51 -13.54 -7.04
N PHE A 90 10.99 -13.16 -5.85
CA PHE A 90 11.77 -11.94 -5.65
C PHE A 90 12.77 -12.11 -4.51
N LYS A 91 13.82 -11.27 -4.50
CA LYS A 91 14.89 -11.30 -3.51
C LYS A 91 14.80 -10.12 -2.54
N VAL A 92 14.94 -10.38 -1.24
CA VAL A 92 15.08 -9.36 -0.18
C VAL A 92 16.24 -9.76 0.71
N SER A 93 17.25 -8.89 0.84
CA SER A 93 18.46 -9.13 1.67
C SER A 93 19.05 -10.53 1.47
N ASP A 94 19.34 -10.86 0.21
CA ASP A 94 19.89 -12.14 -0.24
C ASP A 94 19.03 -13.40 -0.08
N LYS A 95 17.80 -13.27 0.41
CA LYS A 95 16.85 -14.37 0.54
C LYS A 95 15.78 -14.30 -0.55
N TRP A 96 15.36 -15.45 -1.06
CA TRP A 96 14.32 -15.55 -2.09
C TRP A 96 12.97 -15.86 -1.46
N TYR A 97 11.93 -15.23 -1.99
CA TYR A 97 10.54 -15.34 -1.55
C TYR A 97 9.63 -15.47 -2.77
N TYR A 98 8.49 -16.12 -2.60
CA TYR A 98 7.46 -16.20 -3.62
C TYR A 98 6.12 -15.67 -3.11
N VAL A 99 5.46 -14.84 -3.90
CA VAL A 99 4.08 -14.41 -3.67
C VAL A 99 3.17 -14.92 -4.78
N ASN A 100 1.99 -15.41 -4.41
CA ASN A 100 1.01 -15.94 -5.37
C ASN A 100 0.26 -14.82 -6.12
N GLY A 101 -0.74 -15.17 -6.94
CA GLY A 101 -1.51 -14.20 -7.73
C GLY A 101 -2.37 -13.22 -6.94
N LEU A 102 -2.56 -13.46 -5.64
CA LEU A 102 -3.21 -12.53 -4.71
C LEU A 102 -2.18 -11.72 -3.91
N GLY A 103 -0.87 -11.89 -4.19
CA GLY A 103 0.23 -11.25 -3.47
C GLY A 103 0.58 -11.89 -2.12
N ALA A 104 -0.11 -12.98 -1.75
CA ALA A 104 0.13 -13.67 -0.49
C ALA A 104 1.45 -14.45 -0.55
N LEU A 105 2.30 -14.25 0.47
CA LEU A 105 3.56 -14.97 0.65
C LEU A 105 3.30 -16.47 0.82
N ALA A 106 4.00 -17.28 0.03
CA ALA A 106 4.04 -18.72 0.24
C ALA A 106 4.93 -19.05 1.45
N VAL A 107 4.42 -19.86 2.37
CA VAL A 107 5.14 -20.34 3.56
C VAL A 107 4.89 -21.84 3.75
N ASN A 108 5.88 -22.57 4.27
CA ASN A 108 5.81 -24.01 4.56
C ASN A 108 5.23 -24.84 3.40
N THR A 109 5.69 -24.58 2.18
CA THR A 109 5.16 -25.21 0.96
C THR A 109 6.22 -25.33 -0.12
N THR A 110 5.87 -25.94 -1.25
CA THR A 110 6.71 -26.04 -2.44
C THR A 110 6.09 -25.22 -3.57
N VAL A 111 6.90 -24.39 -4.22
CA VAL A 111 6.53 -23.58 -5.39
C VAL A 111 7.51 -23.90 -6.51
N ASP A 112 7.00 -24.36 -7.66
CA ASP A 112 7.82 -24.73 -8.83
C ASP A 112 8.96 -25.72 -8.52
N GLY A 113 8.77 -26.59 -7.53
CA GLY A 113 9.79 -27.56 -7.07
C GLY A 113 10.75 -27.04 -5.99
N TYR A 114 10.66 -25.76 -5.61
CA TYR A 114 11.47 -25.15 -4.55
C TYR A 114 10.70 -25.07 -3.24
N THR A 115 11.32 -25.45 -2.13
CA THR A 115 10.66 -25.41 -0.81
C THR A 115 10.90 -24.08 -0.13
N VAL A 116 9.85 -23.49 0.44
CA VAL A 116 9.93 -22.29 1.28
C VAL A 116 9.58 -22.63 2.72
N ASN A 117 10.35 -22.08 3.67
CA ASN A 117 10.16 -22.33 5.10
C ASN A 117 9.00 -21.49 5.69
N GLU A 118 8.87 -21.48 7.02
CA GLU A 118 7.81 -20.75 7.73
C GLU A 118 7.89 -19.22 7.56
N ASN A 119 9.08 -18.70 7.26
CA ASN A 119 9.31 -17.29 6.96
C ASN A 119 9.14 -16.98 5.46
N GLY A 120 8.77 -17.98 4.65
CA GLY A 120 8.64 -17.89 3.20
C GLY A 120 9.98 -17.83 2.46
N GLU A 121 11.07 -18.12 3.15
CA GLU A 121 12.42 -18.10 2.58
C GLU A 121 12.66 -19.41 1.84
N TRP A 122 13.14 -19.32 0.59
CA TRP A 122 13.61 -20.49 -0.16
C TRP A 122 14.78 -21.16 0.56
N VAL A 123 14.69 -22.48 0.73
CA VAL A 123 15.69 -23.36 1.34
C VAL A 123 16.16 -24.47 0.41
#